data_AF-A0A7C1K6I5-F1
#
_entry.id   AF-A0A7C1K6I5-F1
#
_cell.length_a   1.000
_cell.length_b   1.000
_cell.length_c   1.000
_cell.angle_alpha   90.00
_cell.angle_beta   90.00
_cell.angle_gamma   90.00
#
_symmetry.space_group_name_H-M   'P 1'
#
loop_
_entity.id
_entity.type
_entity.pdbx_description
1 polymer ?
#
loop_
_entity_poly.entity_id
_entity_poly.type
_entity_poly.pdbx_seq_one_letter_code
_entity_poly.pdbx_strand_id
1 'polypeptide(L)'
;MRGRFAAAGRRPHRPGGRPIFWAAAGINLPAARRKVGFVFQAYALFEHLTVWGNVLYGLRGLRGDEKEAGLRRAEGLMARFGIGHLRDRFPAQLSGGERQRVALIRALVRHPAVLLLDEPLAALHRGLREQLRRELQELPAEWRIPVVLVTHCCCEERLATRVLRPVRSGGTVSWTA
;
A
#
# COMPACT_ATOMS: atom_id res chain seq x y z
N MET A 1 17.57 1.47 -20.02
CA MET A 1 16.73 1.78 -21.20
C MET A 1 15.49 2.55 -20.74
N ARG A 2 15.25 3.76 -21.28
CA ARG A 2 14.17 4.67 -20.86
C ARG A 2 12.83 4.16 -21.41
N GLY A 3 12.01 3.50 -20.58
CA GLY A 3 10.65 3.10 -20.96
C GLY A 3 9.71 4.32 -21.02
N ARG A 4 9.32 4.72 -22.22
CA ARG A 4 8.29 5.75 -22.44
C ARG A 4 6.92 5.17 -22.10
N PHE A 5 6.32 5.62 -21.00
CA PHE A 5 4.90 5.42 -20.71
C PHE A 5 4.08 6.38 -21.58
N ALA A 6 3.66 5.93 -22.76
CA ALA A 6 2.64 6.61 -23.55
C ALA A 6 1.26 6.14 -23.08
N ALA A 7 0.69 6.83 -22.10
CA ALA A 7 -0.73 6.70 -21.78
C ALA A 7 -1.52 7.48 -22.85
N ALA A 8 -2.03 6.76 -23.85
CA ALA A 8 -2.91 7.32 -24.87
C ALA A 8 -4.18 7.91 -24.21
N GLY A 9 -4.32 9.23 -24.27
CA GLY A 9 -5.61 9.93 -24.42
C GLY A 9 -6.67 9.83 -23.32
N ARG A 10 -6.42 9.28 -22.13
CA ARG A 10 -7.45 9.21 -21.06
C ARG A 10 -7.14 10.17 -19.93
N ARG A 11 -8.14 10.98 -19.55
CA ARG A 11 -8.09 11.95 -18.43
C ARG A 11 -7.52 11.26 -17.17
N PRO A 12 -6.63 11.91 -16.40
CA PRO A 12 -6.02 11.29 -15.25
C PRO A 12 -7.08 11.00 -14.19
N HIS A 13 -7.05 9.81 -13.62
CA HIS A 13 -7.66 9.57 -12.32
C HIS A 13 -6.92 10.46 -11.31
N ARG A 14 -7.67 11.20 -10.48
CA ARG A 14 -7.15 12.22 -9.57
C ARG A 14 -7.26 11.74 -8.11
N PRO A 15 -6.34 10.93 -7.57
CA PRO A 15 -6.28 10.77 -6.12
C PRO A 15 -5.94 12.12 -5.49
N GLY A 16 -6.88 12.75 -4.79
CA GLY A 16 -6.66 14.02 -4.09
C GLY A 16 -6.48 15.27 -4.96
N GLY A 17 -6.88 15.24 -6.24
CA GLY A 17 -7.01 16.45 -7.07
C GLY A 17 -5.79 16.95 -7.85
N ARG A 18 -4.57 16.41 -7.64
CA ARG A 18 -3.36 16.78 -8.41
C ARG A 18 -2.65 15.55 -9.00
N PRO A 19 -2.17 15.58 -10.27
CA PRO A 19 -1.42 14.46 -10.84
C PRO A 19 -0.10 14.24 -10.08
N ILE A 20 0.15 13.02 -9.60
CA ILE A 20 1.44 12.65 -8.98
C ILE A 20 2.50 12.25 -10.01
N PHE A 21 2.05 11.79 -11.18
CA PHE A 21 2.85 11.52 -12.37
C PHE A 21 1.97 11.71 -13.61
N TRP A 22 2.46 12.47 -14.58
CA TRP A 22 1.81 12.67 -15.86
C TRP A 22 2.84 13.10 -16.92
N ALA A 23 3.27 12.14 -17.74
CA ALA A 23 4.34 12.34 -18.71
C ALA A 23 4.01 13.43 -19.76
N ALA A 24 2.78 13.45 -20.27
CA ALA A 24 2.36 14.37 -21.33
C ALA A 24 2.31 15.86 -20.92
N ALA A 25 2.36 16.17 -19.62
CA ALA A 25 2.43 17.52 -19.07
C ALA A 25 3.65 17.70 -18.16
N GLY A 26 4.66 16.83 -18.27
CA GLY A 26 5.94 16.97 -17.58
C GLY A 26 5.89 16.84 -16.06
N ILE A 27 4.82 16.29 -15.48
CA ILE A 27 4.68 16.17 -14.03
C ILE A 27 5.34 14.88 -13.55
N ASN A 28 6.40 15.01 -12.76
CA ASN A 28 7.07 13.88 -12.12
C ASN A 28 7.53 14.27 -10.71
N LEU A 29 6.65 14.12 -9.72
CA LEU A 29 7.02 14.42 -8.34
C LEU A 29 8.03 13.38 -7.82
N PRO A 30 9.00 13.77 -6.97
CA PRO A 30 9.81 12.80 -6.23
C PRO A 30 8.93 11.86 -5.41
N ALA A 31 9.30 10.58 -5.28
CA ALA A 31 8.48 9.55 -4.62
C ALA A 31 7.98 9.98 -3.22
N ALA A 32 8.85 10.61 -2.42
CA ALA A 32 8.53 11.12 -1.08
C ALA A 32 7.40 12.17 -1.06
N ARG A 33 7.17 12.89 -2.18
CA ARG A 33 6.13 13.92 -2.30
C ARG A 33 4.82 13.38 -2.88
N ARG A 34 4.75 12.12 -3.30
CA ARG A 34 3.57 11.53 -3.95
C ARG A 34 2.47 11.09 -2.99
N LYS A 35 2.73 11.10 -1.68
CA LYS A 35 1.81 10.58 -0.64
C LYS A 35 1.30 9.17 -0.96
N VAL A 36 2.18 8.30 -1.46
CA VAL A 36 1.86 6.90 -1.78
C VAL A 36 2.24 6.02 -0.60
N GLY A 37 1.31 5.17 -0.16
CA GLY A 37 1.59 4.07 0.74
C GLY A 37 2.00 2.85 -0.08
N PHE A 38 3.08 2.17 0.30
CA PHE A 38 3.59 1.01 -0.43
C PHE A 38 3.82 -0.15 0.53
N VAL A 39 3.30 -1.33 0.18
CA VAL A 39 3.56 -2.59 0.89
C VAL A 39 4.27 -3.54 -0.05
N PHE A 40 5.51 -3.90 0.31
CA PHE A 40 6.36 -4.81 -0.45
C PHE A 40 5.99 -6.28 -0.19
N GLN A 41 6.29 -7.16 -1.15
CA GLN A 41 6.13 -8.62 -1.04
C GLN A 41 6.87 -9.21 0.17
N ALA A 42 8.07 -8.73 0.49
CA ALA A 42 8.86 -9.15 1.66
C ALA A 42 8.55 -8.35 2.94
N TYR A 43 7.48 -7.55 2.94
CA TYR A 43 7.07 -6.59 3.99
C TYR A 43 8.06 -5.44 4.26
N ALA A 44 9.37 -5.64 3.99
CA ALA A 44 10.46 -4.71 4.18
C ALA A 44 10.42 -4.02 5.56
N LEU A 45 10.18 -4.81 6.61
CA LEU A 45 10.21 -4.31 7.98
C LEU A 45 11.66 -4.03 8.39
N PHE A 46 11.85 -3.03 9.23
CA PHE A 46 13.14 -2.75 9.84
C PHE A 46 13.34 -3.72 11.00
N GLU A 47 14.17 -4.74 10.79
CA GLU A 47 14.43 -5.82 11.76
C GLU A 47 14.98 -5.30 13.10
N HIS A 48 15.68 -4.16 13.09
CA HIS A 48 16.26 -3.51 14.26
C HIS A 48 15.28 -2.57 15.01
N LEU A 49 14.05 -2.43 14.53
CA LEU A 49 13.02 -1.61 15.18
C LEU A 49 11.90 -2.51 15.69
N THR A 50 11.29 -2.13 16.82
CA THR A 50 10.05 -2.77 17.28
C THR A 50 8.91 -2.57 16.29
N VAL A 51 7.79 -3.27 16.49
CA VAL A 51 6.54 -3.03 15.76
C VAL A 51 6.15 -1.57 15.82
N TRP A 52 6.18 -0.98 17.01
CA TRP A 52 5.93 0.44 17.19
C TRP A 52 6.91 1.32 16.42
N GLY A 53 8.21 1.00 16.50
CA GLY A 53 9.24 1.72 15.75
C GLY A 53 9.03 1.65 14.23
N ASN A 54 8.61 0.50 13.72
CA ASN A 54 8.26 0.30 12.32
C ASN A 54 7.07 1.16 11.90
N VAL A 55 5.98 1.14 12.67
CA VAL A 55 4.78 1.95 12.41
C VAL A 55 5.11 3.44 12.45
N LEU A 56 5.82 3.89 13.48
CA LEU A 56 6.19 5.29 13.65
C LEU A 56 7.24 5.80 12.67
N TYR A 57 7.98 4.91 12.01
CA TYR A 57 8.97 5.30 11.00
C TYR A 57 8.33 6.19 9.93
N GLY A 58 7.09 5.89 9.54
CA GLY A 58 6.33 6.68 8.57
C GLY A 58 6.05 8.12 9.04
N LEU A 59 6.07 8.40 10.34
CA LEU A 59 5.80 9.72 10.91
C LEU A 59 7.07 10.56 11.12
N ARG A 60 8.25 10.01 10.84
CA ARG A 60 9.51 10.76 10.93
C ARG A 60 9.44 12.02 10.05
N GLY A 61 9.93 13.13 10.61
CA GLY A 61 9.91 14.45 9.98
C GLY A 61 8.63 15.27 10.19
N LEU A 62 7.55 14.69 10.74
CA LEU A 62 6.37 15.45 11.16
C LEU A 62 6.59 16.15 12.49
N ARG A 63 5.91 17.28 12.71
CA ARG A 63 5.97 18.10 13.93
C ARG A 63 4.56 18.56 14.33
N GLY A 64 4.42 18.98 15.59
CA GLY A 64 3.16 19.53 16.11
C GLY A 64 1.95 18.61 15.88
N ASP A 65 0.84 19.22 15.48
CA ASP A 65 -0.46 18.57 15.33
C ASP A 65 -0.44 17.42 14.31
N GLU A 66 0.37 17.51 13.24
CA GLU A 66 0.47 16.45 12.24
C GLU A 66 1.08 15.17 12.82
N LYS A 67 2.08 15.32 13.69
CA LYS A 67 2.70 14.19 14.38
C LYS A 67 1.70 13.56 15.36
N GLU A 68 1.01 14.40 16.13
CA GLU A 68 0.03 13.99 17.14
C GLU A 68 -1.16 13.25 16.50
N ALA A 69 -1.68 13.76 15.38
CA ALA A 69 -2.69 13.08 14.58
C ALA A 69 -2.18 11.75 14.00
N GLY A 70 -0.92 11.68 13.58
CA GLY A 70 -0.28 10.45 13.12
C GLY A 70 -0.17 9.40 14.23
N LEU A 71 0.20 9.80 15.45
CA LEU A 71 0.29 8.91 16.62
C LEU A 71 -1.07 8.32 16.98
N ARG A 72 -2.12 9.15 17.09
CA ARG A 72 -3.49 8.67 17.32
C ARG A 72 -3.95 7.70 16.24
N ARG A 73 -3.64 7.99 14.97
CA ARG A 73 -3.95 7.08 13.87
C ARG A 73 -3.20 5.76 13.97
N ALA A 74 -1.91 5.79 14.35
CA ALA A 74 -1.12 4.58 14.55
C ALA A 74 -1.75 3.66 15.60
N GLU A 75 -2.19 4.22 16.73
CA GLU A 75 -2.83 3.47 17.81
C GLU A 75 -4.17 2.90 17.38
N GLY A 76 -5.03 3.71 16.74
CA GLY A 76 -6.32 3.24 16.22
C GLY A 76 -6.16 2.12 15.19
N LEU A 77 -5.17 2.23 14.30
CA LEU A 77 -4.84 1.18 13.35
C LEU A 77 -4.34 -0.10 14.04
N MET A 78 -3.41 0.00 15.00
CA MET A 78 -2.90 -1.18 15.70
C MET A 78 -3.99 -1.91 16.50
N ALA A 79 -4.91 -1.17 17.12
CA ALA A 79 -6.07 -1.73 17.79
C ALA A 79 -6.99 -2.46 16.81
N ARG A 80 -7.34 -1.80 15.69
CA ARG A 80 -8.20 -2.38 14.65
C ARG A 80 -7.65 -3.67 14.05
N PHE A 81 -6.36 -3.66 13.71
CA PHE A 81 -5.69 -4.83 13.13
C PHE A 81 -5.31 -5.89 14.20
N GLY A 82 -5.69 -5.68 15.46
CA GLY A 82 -5.50 -6.62 16.56
C GLY A 82 -4.03 -6.86 16.92
N ILE A 83 -3.12 -5.94 16.58
CA ILE A 83 -1.68 -6.07 16.85
C ILE A 83 -1.18 -5.12 17.95
N GLY A 84 -2.08 -4.46 18.68
CA GLY A 84 -1.74 -3.57 19.79
C GLY A 84 -0.82 -4.22 20.83
N HIS A 85 -1.06 -5.47 21.16
CA HIS A 85 -0.28 -6.25 22.13
C HIS A 85 1.15 -6.59 21.67
N LEU A 86 1.46 -6.40 20.38
CA LEU A 86 2.76 -6.70 19.79
C LEU A 86 3.69 -5.47 19.74
N ARG A 87 3.26 -4.33 20.30
CA ARG A 87 3.93 -3.02 20.20
C ARG A 87 5.45 -3.07 20.39
N ASP A 88 5.91 -3.80 21.39
CA ASP A 88 7.33 -3.84 21.80
C ASP A 88 8.09 -5.03 21.21
N ARG A 89 7.44 -5.87 20.41
CA ARG A 89 8.08 -7.01 19.74
C ARG A 89 8.86 -6.55 18.51
N PHE A 90 9.92 -7.29 18.19
CA PHE A 90 10.70 -7.14 16.96
C PHE A 90 10.13 -8.03 15.84
N PRO A 91 10.35 -7.70 14.55
CA PRO A 91 9.81 -8.47 13.43
C PRO A 91 10.17 -9.96 13.45
N ALA A 92 11.36 -10.32 13.95
CA ALA A 92 11.78 -11.71 14.13
C ALA A 92 10.85 -12.53 15.05
N GLN A 93 10.14 -11.87 15.98
CA GLN A 93 9.22 -12.49 16.94
C GLN A 93 7.78 -12.59 16.42
N LEU A 94 7.53 -12.14 15.19
CA LEU A 94 6.19 -12.06 14.60
C LEU A 94 5.97 -13.21 13.62
N SER A 95 4.74 -13.74 13.60
CA SER A 95 4.22 -14.55 12.51
C SER A 95 4.18 -13.76 11.19
N GLY A 96 4.08 -14.46 10.06
CA GLY A 96 4.00 -13.81 8.74
C GLY A 96 2.83 -12.82 8.63
N GLY A 97 1.68 -13.14 9.22
CA GLY A 97 0.51 -12.27 9.21
C GLY A 97 0.64 -11.03 10.06
N GLU A 98 1.27 -11.16 11.23
CA GLU A 98 1.55 -10.01 12.07
C GLU A 98 2.53 -9.06 11.36
N ARG A 99 3.61 -9.57 10.76
CA ARG A 99 4.56 -8.76 9.97
C ARG A 99 3.85 -7.98 8.86
N GLN A 100 2.91 -8.63 8.20
CA GLN A 100 2.14 -8.00 7.15
C GLN A 100 1.23 -6.88 7.67
N ARG A 101 0.48 -7.11 8.76
CA ARG A 101 -0.36 -6.07 9.36
C ARG A 101 0.50 -4.87 9.79
N VAL A 102 1.70 -5.11 10.34
CA VAL A 102 2.65 -4.03 10.64
C VAL A 102 3.03 -3.24 9.38
N ALA A 103 3.35 -3.92 8.28
CA ALA A 103 3.71 -3.24 7.02
C ALA A 103 2.55 -2.43 6.44
N LEU A 104 1.32 -2.95 6.51
CA LEU A 104 0.11 -2.28 6.07
C LEU A 104 -0.16 -1.02 6.90
N ILE A 105 -0.11 -1.13 8.23
CA ILE A 105 -0.31 0.00 9.14
C ILE A 105 0.76 1.08 8.90
N ARG A 106 2.03 0.68 8.73
CA ARG A 106 3.13 1.59 8.40
C ARG A 106 2.86 2.38 7.10
N ALA A 107 2.23 1.76 6.11
CA ALA A 107 1.83 2.45 4.88
C ALA A 107 0.62 3.37 5.09
N LEU A 108 -0.34 2.98 5.92
CA LEU A 108 -1.60 3.72 6.18
C LEU A 108 -1.44 4.89 7.15
N VAL A 109 -0.46 4.86 8.06
CA VAL A 109 -0.31 5.84 9.14
C VAL A 109 -0.15 7.29 8.64
N ARG A 110 0.43 7.48 7.44
CA ARG A 110 0.55 8.80 6.78
C ARG A 110 -0.69 9.24 6.02
N HIS A 111 -1.78 8.49 6.07
CA HIS A 111 -3.01 8.75 5.31
C HIS A 111 -2.70 8.97 3.81
N PRO A 112 -2.20 7.93 3.13
CA PRO A 112 -1.75 8.06 1.75
C PRO A 112 -2.93 8.37 0.81
N ALA A 113 -2.63 9.04 -0.30
CA ALA A 113 -3.60 9.31 -1.35
C ALA A 113 -3.86 8.09 -2.25
N VAL A 114 -2.92 7.13 -2.29
CA VAL A 114 -2.99 5.85 -3.01
C VAL A 114 -2.25 4.80 -2.19
N LEU A 115 -2.79 3.59 -2.10
CA LEU A 115 -2.12 2.43 -1.55
C LEU A 115 -1.71 1.47 -2.68
N LEU A 116 -0.43 1.12 -2.75
CA LEU A 116 0.11 0.13 -3.68
C LEU A 116 0.50 -1.12 -2.90
N LEU A 117 0.01 -2.27 -3.36
CA LEU A 117 0.28 -3.56 -2.74
C LEU A 117 0.92 -4.49 -3.79
N ASP A 118 2.15 -4.92 -3.54
CA ASP A 118 2.89 -5.81 -4.44
C ASP A 118 2.87 -7.24 -3.91
N GLU A 119 2.05 -8.09 -4.53
CA GLU A 119 1.81 -9.49 -4.16
C GLU A 119 1.56 -9.74 -2.65
N PRO A 120 0.70 -8.97 -1.97
CA PRO A 120 0.53 -9.07 -0.53
C PRO A 120 0.00 -10.44 -0.07
N LEU A 121 -0.66 -11.20 -0.94
CA LEU A 121 -1.34 -12.45 -0.58
C LEU A 121 -0.55 -13.72 -0.91
N ALA A 122 0.54 -13.60 -1.68
CA ALA A 122 1.26 -14.73 -2.26
C ALA A 122 1.88 -15.67 -1.20
N ALA A 123 2.53 -15.10 -0.19
CA ALA A 123 3.26 -15.84 0.83
C ALA A 123 2.42 -16.30 2.05
N LEU A 124 1.10 -16.10 2.01
CA LEU A 124 0.21 -16.35 3.15
C LEU A 124 -0.47 -17.71 3.08
N HIS A 125 -0.56 -18.39 4.22
CA HIS A 125 -1.44 -19.54 4.38
C HIS A 125 -2.92 -19.15 4.23
N ARG A 126 -3.77 -20.12 3.87
CA ARG A 126 -5.17 -19.89 3.47
C ARG A 126 -5.97 -19.00 4.42
N GLY A 127 -5.97 -19.30 5.73
CA GLY A 127 -6.79 -18.56 6.70
C GLY A 127 -6.43 -17.07 6.80
N LEU A 128 -5.13 -16.75 6.84
CA LEU A 128 -4.63 -15.38 6.90
C LEU A 128 -4.86 -14.62 5.59
N ARG A 129 -4.76 -15.32 4.46
CA ARG A 129 -5.11 -14.76 3.15
C ARG A 129 -6.57 -14.32 3.09
N GLU A 130 -7.49 -15.14 3.59
CA GLU A 130 -8.92 -14.81 3.64
C GLU A 130 -9.21 -13.64 4.58
N GLN A 131 -8.55 -13.59 5.73
CA GLN A 131 -8.68 -12.45 6.64
C GLN A 131 -8.23 -11.15 5.99
N LEU A 132 -7.03 -11.11 5.42
CA LEU A 132 -6.51 -9.89 4.80
C LEU A 132 -7.36 -9.45 3.60
N ARG A 133 -7.92 -10.40 2.84
CA ARG A 133 -8.87 -10.07 1.77
C ARG A 133 -10.06 -9.26 2.28
N ARG A 134 -10.64 -9.66 3.42
CA ARG A 134 -11.75 -8.92 4.04
C ARG A 134 -11.31 -7.51 4.46
N GLU A 135 -10.16 -7.41 5.11
CA GLU A 135 -9.58 -6.12 5.50
C GLU A 135 -9.33 -5.20 4.29
N LEU A 136 -8.81 -5.74 3.17
CA LEU A 136 -8.60 -5.00 1.93
C LEU A 136 -9.91 -4.60 1.22
N GLN A 137 -10.99 -5.36 1.39
CA GLN A 137 -12.31 -5.00 0.85
C GLN A 137 -12.97 -3.87 1.64
N GLU A 138 -12.72 -3.80 2.95
CA GLU A 138 -13.27 -2.76 3.82
C GLU A 138 -12.53 -1.41 3.69
N LEU A 139 -11.21 -1.45 3.44
CA LEU A 139 -10.37 -0.25 3.39
C LEU A 139 -10.84 0.84 2.40
N PRO A 140 -11.18 0.55 1.12
CA PRO A 140 -11.60 1.57 0.18
C PRO A 140 -12.91 2.27 0.57
N ALA A 141 -13.86 1.52 1.16
CA ALA A 141 -15.16 2.06 1.54
C ALA A 141 -15.04 3.07 2.70
N GLU A 142 -14.19 2.74 3.68
CA GLU A 142 -14.08 3.52 4.90
C GLU A 142 -13.04 4.65 4.78
N TRP A 143 -11.90 4.40 4.13
CA TRP A 143 -10.79 5.36 4.07
C TRP A 143 -10.77 6.18 2.78
N ARG A 144 -11.60 5.81 1.79
CA ARG A 144 -11.65 6.45 0.46
C ARG A 144 -10.28 6.53 -0.22
N ILE A 145 -9.38 5.59 0.10
CA ILE A 145 -8.05 5.48 -0.48
C ILE A 145 -8.14 4.50 -1.66
N PRO A 146 -7.82 4.91 -2.90
CA PRO A 146 -7.69 3.99 -4.02
C PRO A 146 -6.54 3.00 -3.77
N VAL A 147 -6.83 1.71 -3.95
CA VAL A 147 -5.88 0.62 -3.80
C VAL A 147 -5.53 0.05 -5.16
N VAL A 148 -4.24 -0.11 -5.44
CA VAL A 148 -3.73 -0.86 -6.60
C VAL A 148 -3.07 -2.13 -6.06
N LEU A 149 -3.64 -3.28 -6.42
CA LEU A 149 -3.14 -4.59 -6.07
C LEU A 149 -2.45 -5.22 -7.29
N VAL A 150 -1.18 -5.57 -7.14
CA VAL A 150 -0.45 -6.38 -8.12
C VAL A 150 -0.49 -7.83 -7.65
N THR A 151 -0.90 -8.73 -8.54
CA THR A 151 -1.04 -10.15 -8.23
C THR A 151 -0.91 -11.01 -9.48
N HIS A 152 -0.44 -12.24 -9.28
CA HIS A 152 -0.45 -13.30 -10.30
C HIS A 152 -1.60 -14.30 -10.10
N CYS A 153 -2.47 -14.13 -9.08
CA CYS A 153 -3.62 -15.01 -8.86
C CYS A 153 -4.92 -14.44 -9.44
N CYS A 154 -5.50 -15.13 -10.43
CA CYS A 154 -6.83 -14.80 -10.94
C CYS A 154 -7.92 -14.85 -9.85
N CYS A 155 -7.67 -15.61 -8.78
CA CYS A 155 -8.57 -15.70 -7.63
C CYS A 155 -8.76 -14.36 -6.88
N GLU A 156 -7.83 -13.40 -7.04
CA GLU A 156 -7.84 -12.09 -6.37
C GLU A 156 -8.57 -11.02 -7.18
N GLU A 157 -8.92 -11.30 -8.44
CA GLU A 157 -9.66 -10.37 -9.30
C GLU A 157 -11.00 -9.94 -8.67
N ARG A 158 -11.62 -10.81 -7.86
CA ARG A 158 -12.88 -10.53 -7.14
C ARG A 158 -12.76 -9.39 -6.12
N LEU A 159 -11.55 -9.00 -5.72
CA LEU A 159 -11.29 -7.87 -4.83
C LEU A 159 -11.33 -6.53 -5.60
N ALA A 160 -11.16 -6.57 -6.92
CA ALA A 160 -10.93 -5.38 -7.72
C ALA A 160 -12.22 -4.87 -8.36
N THR A 161 -12.45 -3.57 -8.26
CA THR A 161 -13.48 -2.88 -9.07
C THR A 161 -13.13 -2.87 -10.55
N ARG A 162 -11.83 -2.96 -10.87
CA ARG A 162 -11.31 -3.02 -12.23
C ARG A 162 -10.02 -3.82 -12.27
N VAL A 163 -9.93 -4.76 -13.22
CA VAL A 163 -8.73 -5.57 -13.46
C VAL A 163 -7.98 -4.99 -14.65
N LEU A 164 -6.65 -5.01 -14.63
CA LEU A 164 -5.81 -4.67 -15.77
C LEU A 164 -4.89 -5.85 -16.07
N ARG A 165 -4.99 -6.40 -17.28
CA ARG A 165 -4.17 -7.55 -17.71
C ARG A 165 -3.13 -7.09 -18.73
N PRO A 166 -1.85 -7.47 -18.58
CA PRO A 166 -0.85 -7.19 -19.58
C PRO A 166 -1.06 -8.09 -20.80
N VAL A 167 -1.10 -7.51 -21.99
CA VAL A 167 -1.10 -8.22 -23.27
C VAL A 167 0.23 -7.95 -23.95
N ARG A 168 0.95 -9.02 -24.28
CA ARG A 168 2.20 -8.94 -25.06
C ARG A 168 1.89 -9.21 -26.52
N SER A 169 2.23 -8.27 -27.40
CA SER A 169 2.20 -8.47 -28.85
C SER A 169 3.43 -7.81 -29.47
N GLY A 170 4.22 -8.59 -30.23
CA GLY A 170 5.38 -8.09 -30.98
C GLY A 170 6.41 -7.31 -30.16
N GLY A 171 6.69 -7.73 -28.91
CA GLY A 171 7.65 -7.05 -28.02
C GLY A 171 7.12 -5.80 -27.30
N THR A 172 5.87 -5.40 -27.55
CA THR A 172 5.21 -4.30 -26.83
C THR A 172 4.25 -4.88 -25.78
N VAL A 173 4.25 -4.27 -24.58
CA VAL A 173 3.27 -4.58 -23.52
C VAL A 173 2.16 -3.53 -23.56
N SER A 174 0.94 -3.95 -23.83
CA SER A 174 -0.28 -3.16 -23.68
C SER A 174 -1.11 -3.67 -22.49
N TRP A 175 -2.10 -2.90 -22.05
CA TRP A 175 -2.98 -3.28 -20.93
C TRP A 175 -4.43 -3.32 -21.38
N THR A 176 -5.12 -4.42 -21.10
CA THR A 176 -6.56 -4.57 -21.31
C THR A 176 -7.30 -4.55 -19.98
N ALA A 177 -8.51 -3.99 -19.96
CA ALA A 177 -9.37 -3.94 -18.77
C ALA A 177 -10.44 -5.01 -18.82
#